data_AF-A0A966HKM3-F1
#
_entry.id   AF-A0A966HKM3-F1
#
_cell.length_a   1.000
_cell.length_b   1.000
_cell.length_c   1.000
_cell.angle_alpha   90.00
_cell.angle_beta   90.00
_cell.angle_gamma   90.00
#
_symmetry.space_group_name_H-M   'P 1'
#
loop_
_entity.id
_entity.type
_entity.pdbx_description
1 polymer ?
#
loop_
_entity_poly.entity_id
_entity_poly.type
_entity_poly.pdbx_seq_one_letter_code
_entity_poly.pdbx_strand_id
1 'polypeptide(L)'
;EKFLFKEFDTVNECEVDFVPFKRAKIKIKNEVVPLNELFNDDKYKFQNRVDPKDWNQLILSNDVTVVDVRKSFESEIGTFEKAINPKINDFRKFPEYFEKLSDDKDRKIAMFCTGGIRCEKAASYLFKRGFKNVYQLKGGILNYLNNVPEKKSLWKGECFVFDERITVVSNSKKGNYLMCAGCRTPMKKKDIHSPKYEKDVSCPNCFDKLTDKQKYRFRMRASQKISGKLKSNSLQRASV
;
A
#
# COMPACT_ATOMS: atom_id res chain seq x y z
N GLU A 1 -25.90 22.75 2.76
CA GLU A 1 -24.76 23.07 1.86
C GLU A 1 -24.36 21.85 1.05
N LYS A 2 -24.03 22.02 -0.23
CA LYS A 2 -23.38 20.95 -1.01
C LYS A 2 -21.91 20.91 -0.59
N PHE A 3 -21.51 19.83 0.04
CA PHE A 3 -20.10 19.59 0.38
C PHE A 3 -19.28 19.52 -0.92
N LEU A 4 -18.33 20.44 -1.09
CA LEU A 4 -17.50 20.58 -2.29
C LEU A 4 -16.02 20.47 -1.88
N PHE A 5 -15.31 19.49 -2.45
CA PHE A 5 -13.86 19.44 -2.37
C PHE A 5 -13.29 20.48 -3.33
N LYS A 6 -12.67 21.55 -2.82
CA LYS A 6 -12.02 22.58 -3.64
C LYS A 6 -10.51 22.38 -3.75
N GLU A 7 -9.89 21.88 -2.69
CA GLU A 7 -8.45 21.71 -2.58
C GLU A 7 -8.15 20.39 -1.86
N PHE A 8 -7.00 19.79 -2.19
CA PHE A 8 -6.49 18.58 -1.54
C PHE A 8 -5.12 18.88 -0.94
N ASP A 9 -4.90 18.46 0.31
CA ASP A 9 -3.63 18.69 1.03
C ASP A 9 -2.42 18.00 0.37
N THR A 10 -2.66 16.94 -0.40
CA THR A 10 -1.63 16.18 -1.10
C THR A 10 -2.22 15.57 -2.35
N VAL A 11 -1.51 15.76 -3.47
CA VAL A 11 -1.80 15.11 -4.74
C VAL A 11 -0.57 14.31 -5.17
N ASN A 12 -0.78 13.02 -5.47
CA ASN A 12 0.27 12.14 -5.99
C ASN A 12 -0.11 11.74 -7.41
N GLU A 13 0.56 12.33 -8.40
CA GLU A 13 0.30 12.07 -9.82
C GLU A 13 1.34 11.11 -10.41
N CYS A 14 0.90 10.32 -11.39
CA CYS A 14 1.75 9.38 -12.11
C CYS A 14 1.09 9.05 -13.45
N GLU A 15 1.89 9.10 -14.51
CA GLU A 15 1.47 8.74 -15.86
C GLU A 15 1.69 7.25 -16.14
N VAL A 16 0.70 6.64 -16.80
CA VAL A 16 0.75 5.26 -17.29
C VAL A 16 0.07 5.18 -18.66
N ASP A 17 0.54 4.25 -19.50
CA ASP A 17 0.05 3.99 -20.85
C ASP A 17 -1.14 3.01 -20.91
N PHE A 18 -1.70 2.66 -19.76
CA PHE A 18 -2.84 1.75 -19.64
C PHE A 18 -3.80 2.22 -18.54
N VAL A 19 -5.04 1.75 -18.58
CA VAL A 19 -6.06 2.09 -17.56
C VAL A 19 -5.81 1.31 -16.26
N PRO A 20 -5.42 1.97 -15.14
CA PRO A 20 -5.04 1.27 -13.92
C PRO A 20 -6.25 0.81 -13.07
N PHE A 21 -7.45 1.33 -13.35
CA PHE A 21 -8.70 0.98 -12.66
C PHE A 21 -9.76 0.47 -13.64
N LYS A 22 -10.28 -0.73 -13.39
CA LYS A 22 -11.24 -1.38 -14.33
C LYS A 22 -12.60 -0.69 -14.45
N ARG A 23 -13.03 0.04 -13.42
CA ARG A 23 -14.31 0.74 -13.36
C ARG A 23 -14.33 1.75 -12.23
N ALA A 24 -15.17 2.77 -12.35
CA ALA A 24 -15.51 3.64 -11.23
C ALA A 24 -16.21 2.85 -10.12
N LYS A 25 -15.85 3.13 -8.87
CA LYS A 25 -16.49 2.51 -7.70
C LYS A 25 -16.53 3.47 -6.53
N ILE A 26 -17.73 3.84 -6.11
CA ILE A 26 -17.98 4.60 -4.89
C ILE A 26 -18.36 3.62 -3.78
N LYS A 27 -17.81 3.81 -2.58
CA LYS A 27 -18.15 3.02 -1.40
C LYS A 27 -18.44 3.97 -0.24
N ILE A 28 -19.65 3.88 0.30
CA ILE A 28 -20.01 4.56 1.55
C ILE A 28 -19.51 3.69 2.70
N LYS A 29 -18.72 4.29 3.59
CA LYS A 29 -18.09 3.61 4.73
C LYS A 29 -18.10 4.56 5.93
N ASN A 30 -18.25 3.98 7.12
CA ASN A 30 -18.14 4.73 8.38
C ASN A 30 -16.72 5.30 8.55
N GLU A 31 -15.71 4.59 8.06
CA GLU A 31 -14.33 5.04 8.02
C GLU A 31 -13.71 4.78 6.64
N VAL A 32 -12.98 5.76 6.11
CA VAL A 32 -12.20 5.61 4.86
C VAL A 32 -11.15 4.51 5.00
N VAL A 33 -10.45 4.51 6.13
CA VAL A 33 -9.53 3.44 6.54
C VAL A 33 -9.84 3.09 8.01
N PRO A 34 -10.29 1.86 8.30
CA PRO A 34 -10.83 1.53 9.61
C PRO A 34 -9.70 1.32 10.63
N LEU A 35 -9.57 2.25 11.57
CA LEU A 35 -8.76 2.05 12.79
C LEU A 35 -9.63 1.59 13.96
N ASN A 36 -10.96 1.65 13.82
CA ASN A 36 -11.95 1.43 14.90
C ASN A 36 -11.82 2.46 16.04
N GLU A 37 -11.31 3.64 15.72
CA GLU A 37 -11.12 4.74 16.66
C GLU A 37 -11.68 6.00 16.02
N LEU A 38 -12.53 6.71 16.76
CA LEU A 38 -13.10 7.96 16.27
C LEU A 38 -11.96 8.94 16.01
N PHE A 39 -11.87 9.47 14.79
CA PHE A 39 -10.93 10.54 14.50
C PHE A 39 -11.41 11.79 15.25
N ASN A 40 -10.56 12.40 16.08
CA ASN A 40 -10.87 13.68 16.71
C ASN A 40 -9.84 14.69 16.21
N ASP A 41 -10.33 15.70 15.52
CA ASP A 41 -9.54 16.72 14.81
C ASP A 41 -9.03 17.81 15.78
N ASP A 42 -9.74 18.05 16.88
CA ASP A 42 -9.57 19.25 17.73
C ASP A 42 -8.21 19.35 18.44
N LYS A 43 -7.46 18.24 18.52
CA LYS A 43 -6.11 18.20 19.12
C LYS A 43 -5.02 17.79 18.13
N TYR A 44 -5.38 17.45 16.90
CA TYR A 44 -4.43 16.90 15.94
C TYR A 44 -3.65 18.03 15.26
N LYS A 45 -2.46 18.34 15.78
CA LYS A 45 -1.56 19.28 15.13
C LYS A 45 -0.88 18.59 13.95
N PHE A 46 -1.25 19.01 12.75
CA PHE A 46 -0.62 18.66 11.47
C PHE A 46 0.89 18.98 11.34
N GLN A 47 1.52 19.47 12.40
CA GLN A 47 2.86 20.06 12.40
C GLN A 47 3.98 19.05 12.18
N ASN A 48 3.75 17.76 12.46
CA ASN A 48 4.81 16.74 12.36
C ASN A 48 4.78 15.95 11.03
N ARG A 49 4.26 16.58 9.97
CA ARG A 49 4.38 16.09 8.59
C ARG A 49 5.76 16.45 8.04
N VAL A 50 6.56 15.43 7.75
CA VAL A 50 7.94 15.60 7.29
C VAL A 50 7.96 15.48 5.78
N ASP A 51 8.49 16.51 5.11
CA ASP A 51 8.65 16.50 3.66
C ASP A 51 9.66 15.41 3.23
N PRO A 52 9.50 14.81 2.04
CA PRO A 52 10.40 13.77 1.55
C PRO A 52 11.90 14.10 1.60
N LYS A 53 12.25 15.36 1.34
CA LYS A 53 13.64 15.86 1.35
C LYS A 53 14.30 15.73 2.73
N ASP A 54 13.52 15.88 3.79
CA ASP A 54 14.00 15.86 5.19
C ASP A 54 13.80 14.49 5.85
N TRP A 55 12.98 13.63 5.23
CA TRP A 55 12.64 12.30 5.74
C TRP A 55 13.86 11.42 6.02
N ASN A 56 14.82 11.41 5.08
CA ASN A 56 16.03 10.59 5.23
C ASN A 56 16.84 10.93 6.47
N GLN A 57 16.99 12.24 6.76
CA GLN A 57 17.72 12.69 7.93
C GLN A 57 17.04 12.22 9.22
N LEU A 58 15.71 12.32 9.28
CA LEU A 58 14.94 11.86 10.44
C LEU A 58 15.11 10.36 10.70
N ILE A 59 14.94 9.52 9.67
CA ILE A 59 14.94 8.06 9.85
C ILE A 59 16.33 7.46 10.04
N LEU A 60 17.40 8.21 9.74
CA LEU A 60 18.77 7.80 10.03
C LEU A 60 19.16 8.02 11.49
N SER A 61 18.44 8.88 12.20
CA SER A 61 18.69 9.18 13.62
C SER A 61 18.44 7.95 14.50
N ASN A 62 19.38 7.66 15.41
CA ASN A 62 19.33 6.46 16.24
C ASN A 62 18.27 6.52 17.36
N ASP A 63 17.78 7.71 17.69
CA ASP A 63 16.74 7.95 18.69
C ASP A 63 15.31 7.91 18.10
N VAL A 64 15.17 7.66 16.80
CA VAL A 64 13.88 7.61 16.10
C VAL A 64 13.50 6.17 15.81
N THR A 65 12.32 5.77 16.26
CA THR A 65 11.73 4.48 15.91
C THR A 65 10.91 4.61 14.64
N VAL A 66 11.36 3.97 13.57
CA VAL A 66 10.72 4.03 12.25
C VAL A 66 9.73 2.86 12.13
N VAL A 67 8.46 3.15 11.90
CA VAL A 67 7.38 2.15 11.87
C VAL A 67 6.69 2.16 10.51
N ASP A 68 6.64 0.98 9.87
CA ASP A 68 5.87 0.76 8.66
C ASP A 68 4.40 0.51 9.03
N VAL A 69 3.52 1.47 8.72
CA VAL A 69 2.08 1.40 9.07
C VAL A 69 1.28 0.68 7.98
N ARG A 70 1.94 -0.19 7.21
CA ARG A 70 1.31 -0.98 6.16
C ARG A 70 1.04 -2.41 6.63
N LYS A 71 0.38 -3.19 5.77
CA LYS A 71 0.21 -4.62 6.03
C LYS A 71 1.55 -5.34 5.84
N SER A 72 1.77 -6.44 6.55
CA SER A 72 3.05 -7.20 6.51
C SER A 72 3.50 -7.50 5.08
N PHE A 73 2.57 -7.97 4.22
CA PHE A 73 2.92 -8.29 2.83
C PHE A 73 3.39 -7.07 2.03
N GLU A 74 2.91 -5.86 2.35
CA GLU A 74 3.35 -4.62 1.69
C GLU A 74 4.79 -4.28 2.09
N SER A 75 5.15 -4.51 3.36
CA SER A 75 6.51 -4.34 3.90
C SER A 75 7.50 -5.36 3.37
N GLU A 76 7.06 -6.60 3.14
CA GLU A 76 7.87 -7.68 2.56
C GLU A 76 8.26 -7.42 1.10
N ILE A 77 7.47 -6.63 0.36
CA ILE A 77 7.77 -6.24 -1.03
C ILE A 77 8.82 -5.14 -1.09
N GLY A 78 8.78 -4.22 -0.13
CA GLY A 78 9.74 -3.15 0.00
C GLY A 78 9.41 -2.28 1.21
N THR A 79 10.41 -1.70 1.84
CA THR A 79 10.27 -0.85 3.03
C THR A 79 11.48 0.09 3.16
N PHE A 80 11.42 1.05 4.07
CA PHE A 80 12.57 1.91 4.37
C PHE A 80 13.63 1.14 5.18
N GLU A 81 14.90 1.48 4.96
CA GLU A 81 15.99 0.99 5.79
C GLU A 81 15.73 1.30 7.28
N LYS A 82 16.07 0.36 8.17
CA LYS A 82 15.79 0.39 9.63
C LYS A 82 14.29 0.41 10.03
N ALA A 83 13.34 0.37 9.10
CA ALA A 83 11.93 0.35 9.45
C ALA A 83 11.51 -0.97 10.11
N ILE A 84 10.75 -0.85 11.21
CA ILE A 84 10.10 -1.98 11.87
C ILE A 84 8.87 -2.37 11.06
N ASN A 85 8.77 -3.64 10.69
CA ASN A 85 7.53 -4.25 10.22
C ASN A 85 6.77 -4.83 11.44
N PRO A 86 5.61 -4.28 11.82
CA PRO A 86 4.81 -4.79 12.94
C PRO A 86 4.22 -6.20 12.73
N LYS A 87 4.34 -6.76 11.51
CA LYS A 87 3.75 -8.05 11.09
C LYS A 87 2.22 -8.07 11.24
N ILE A 88 1.57 -6.93 11.01
CA ILE A 88 0.13 -6.76 11.11
C ILE A 88 -0.51 -6.88 9.72
N ASN A 89 -1.60 -7.64 9.58
CA ASN A 89 -2.34 -7.78 8.32
C ASN A 89 -3.64 -6.97 8.27
N ASP A 90 -4.02 -6.37 9.39
CA ASP A 90 -5.25 -5.63 9.56
C ASP A 90 -4.98 -4.32 10.29
N PHE A 91 -5.30 -3.19 9.65
CA PHE A 91 -5.00 -1.87 10.20
C PHE A 91 -5.66 -1.62 11.58
N ARG A 92 -6.79 -2.29 11.84
CA ARG A 92 -7.51 -2.23 13.13
C ARG A 92 -6.70 -2.74 14.33
N LYS A 93 -5.62 -3.48 14.10
CA LYS A 93 -4.74 -4.03 15.16
C LYS A 93 -3.55 -3.15 15.50
N PHE A 94 -3.34 -2.04 14.78
CA PHE A 94 -2.27 -1.10 15.10
C PHE A 94 -2.37 -0.44 16.48
N PRO A 95 -3.57 -0.14 17.03
CA PRO A 95 -3.70 0.35 18.40
C PRO A 95 -2.98 -0.54 19.41
N GLU A 96 -3.25 -1.86 19.38
CA GLU A 96 -2.61 -2.85 20.25
C GLU A 96 -1.08 -2.89 20.11
N TYR A 97 -0.58 -2.68 18.88
CA TYR A 97 0.86 -2.63 18.64
C TYR A 97 1.50 -1.38 19.25
N PHE A 98 0.87 -0.21 19.08
CA PHE A 98 1.38 1.04 19.62
C PHE A 98 1.34 1.07 21.16
N GLU A 99 0.35 0.45 21.78
CA GLU A 99 0.32 0.25 23.23
C GLU A 99 1.52 -0.58 23.73
N LYS A 100 1.95 -1.58 22.96
CA LYS A 100 3.12 -2.42 23.29
C LYS A 100 4.46 -1.82 22.86
N LEU A 101 4.45 -0.83 21.98
CA LEU A 101 5.67 -0.27 21.38
C LEU A 101 6.51 0.48 22.41
N SER A 102 5.87 1.26 23.29
CA SER A 102 6.54 2.07 24.29
C SER A 102 5.56 2.64 25.32
N ASP A 103 5.91 2.53 26.60
CA ASP A 103 5.24 3.30 27.66
C ASP A 103 5.76 4.75 27.73
N ASP A 104 7.00 4.99 27.28
CA ASP A 104 7.59 6.32 27.16
C ASP A 104 6.89 7.12 26.04
N LYS A 105 6.18 8.18 26.46
CA LYS A 105 5.40 9.09 25.61
C LYS A 105 6.25 10.18 24.94
N ASP A 106 7.51 10.34 25.36
CA ASP A 106 8.47 11.25 24.74
C ASP A 106 9.30 10.56 23.64
N ARG A 107 9.17 9.23 23.49
CA ARG A 107 9.78 8.47 22.39
C ARG A 107 9.43 9.05 21.01
N LYS A 108 10.45 9.24 20.17
CA LYS A 108 10.29 9.69 18.78
C LYS A 108 9.88 8.53 17.88
N ILE A 109 8.73 8.67 17.22
CA ILE A 109 8.18 7.66 16.32
C ILE A 109 8.00 8.29 14.94
N ALA A 110 8.64 7.73 13.92
CA ALA A 110 8.47 8.14 12.53
C ALA A 110 7.67 7.08 11.77
N MET A 111 6.56 7.46 11.15
CA MET A 111 5.64 6.54 10.49
C MET A 111 5.51 6.84 9.00
N PHE A 112 5.31 5.79 8.22
CA PHE A 112 5.00 5.93 6.80
C PHE A 112 4.02 4.86 6.34
N CYS A 113 3.32 5.17 5.24
CA CYS A 113 2.52 4.22 4.48
C CYS A 113 2.50 4.66 3.02
N THR A 114 1.77 3.95 2.14
CA THR A 114 1.78 4.19 0.69
C THR A 114 1.48 5.65 0.32
N GLY A 115 0.40 6.23 0.88
CA GLY A 115 -0.07 7.57 0.52
C GLY A 115 -0.46 8.45 1.71
N GLY A 116 0.04 8.16 2.92
CA GLY A 116 -0.14 8.99 4.12
C GLY A 116 -1.38 8.68 4.97
N ILE A 117 -2.53 8.31 4.41
CA ILE A 117 -3.82 8.22 5.15
C ILE A 117 -3.81 7.31 6.40
N ARG A 118 -3.06 6.19 6.38
CA ARG A 118 -2.93 5.32 7.57
C ARG A 118 -2.12 5.99 8.67
N CYS A 119 -1.12 6.78 8.30
CA CYS A 119 -0.30 7.55 9.23
C CYS A 119 -1.12 8.65 9.89
N GLU A 120 -2.01 9.33 9.16
CA GLU A 120 -2.88 10.37 9.73
C GLU A 120 -3.76 9.80 10.86
N LYS A 121 -4.36 8.62 10.61
CA LYS A 121 -5.16 7.89 11.59
C LYS A 121 -4.31 7.42 12.78
N ALA A 122 -3.16 6.80 12.52
CA ALA A 122 -2.26 6.29 13.55
C ALA A 122 -1.68 7.42 14.42
N ALA A 123 -1.34 8.56 13.81
CA ALA A 123 -0.82 9.72 14.51
C ALA A 123 -1.88 10.33 15.42
N SER A 124 -3.10 10.54 14.93
CA SER A 124 -4.24 10.98 15.76
C SER A 124 -4.45 10.06 16.97
N TYR A 125 -4.37 8.74 16.77
CA TYR A 125 -4.45 7.76 17.87
C TYR A 125 -3.31 7.93 18.88
N LEU A 126 -2.05 8.00 18.43
CA LEU A 126 -0.88 8.14 19.31
C LEU A 126 -0.92 9.46 20.11
N PHE A 127 -1.30 10.57 19.48
CA PHE A 127 -1.46 11.86 20.16
C PHE A 127 -2.52 11.80 21.27
N LYS A 128 -3.65 11.13 21.04
CA LYS A 128 -4.67 10.91 22.09
C LYS A 128 -4.14 10.10 23.27
N ARG A 129 -3.18 9.21 23.03
CA ARG A 129 -2.51 8.41 24.07
C ARG A 129 -1.31 9.12 24.70
N GLY A 130 -1.11 10.41 24.40
CA GLY A 130 -0.12 11.28 25.04
C GLY A 130 1.24 11.31 24.38
N PHE A 131 1.47 10.58 23.27
CA PHE A 131 2.73 10.65 22.55
C PHE A 131 2.92 12.03 21.93
N LYS A 132 4.08 12.66 22.18
CA LYS A 132 4.35 14.04 21.72
C LYS A 132 5.12 14.07 20.40
N ASN A 133 6.03 13.11 20.21
CA ASN A 133 7.00 13.12 19.12
C ASN A 133 6.65 12.11 18.02
N VAL A 134 5.47 12.29 17.41
CA VAL A 134 4.98 11.42 16.33
C VAL A 134 5.13 12.15 15.00
N TYR A 135 5.99 11.62 14.13
CA TYR A 135 6.29 12.15 12.80
C TYR A 135 5.71 11.24 11.73
N GLN A 136 5.29 11.83 10.61
CA GLN A 136 4.78 11.08 9.47
C GLN A 136 5.32 11.59 8.15
N LEU A 137 5.60 10.68 7.22
CA LEU A 137 6.02 11.03 5.86
C LEU A 137 4.87 11.69 5.10
N LYS A 138 5.02 12.98 4.79
CA LYS A 138 4.01 13.76 4.06
C LYS A 138 3.79 13.18 2.67
N GLY A 139 2.54 12.84 2.38
CA GLY A 139 2.13 12.20 1.12
C GLY A 139 2.59 10.75 0.94
N GLY A 140 3.22 10.16 1.97
CA GLY A 140 3.62 8.76 2.00
C GLY A 140 4.75 8.39 1.04
N ILE A 141 4.93 7.09 0.83
CA ILE A 141 6.01 6.52 0.02
C ILE A 141 5.94 7.03 -1.43
N LEU A 142 4.74 7.20 -2.00
CA LEU A 142 4.59 7.68 -3.38
C LEU A 142 5.19 9.08 -3.55
N ASN A 143 4.87 10.00 -2.64
CA ASN A 143 5.44 11.34 -2.66
C ASN A 143 6.97 11.30 -2.49
N TYR A 144 7.47 10.41 -1.64
CA TYR A 144 8.91 10.21 -1.46
C TYR A 144 9.60 9.71 -2.73
N LEU A 145 9.06 8.68 -3.37
CA LEU A 145 9.63 8.09 -4.59
C LEU A 145 9.64 9.06 -5.79
N ASN A 146 8.75 10.07 -5.78
CA ASN A 146 8.69 11.10 -6.81
C ASN A 146 9.64 12.28 -6.56
N ASN A 147 10.00 12.56 -5.30
CA ASN A 147 10.76 13.76 -4.94
C ASN A 147 12.20 13.48 -4.49
N VAL A 148 12.52 12.25 -4.10
CA VAL A 148 13.87 11.86 -3.66
C VAL A 148 14.57 11.09 -4.78
N PRO A 149 15.73 11.57 -5.27
CA PRO A 149 16.50 10.85 -6.29
C PRO A 149 16.89 9.45 -5.83
N GLU A 150 16.83 8.48 -6.75
CA GLU A 150 17.10 7.06 -6.45
C GLU A 150 18.46 6.84 -5.77
N LYS A 151 19.50 7.58 -6.18
CA LYS A 151 20.86 7.52 -5.59
C LYS A 151 20.90 7.91 -4.11
N LYS A 152 19.93 8.70 -3.64
CA LYS A 152 19.79 9.15 -2.24
C LYS A 152 18.66 8.41 -1.51
N SER A 153 17.98 7.49 -2.19
CA SER A 153 16.82 6.80 -1.63
C SER A 153 17.21 5.79 -0.56
N LEU A 154 16.54 5.85 0.59
CA LEU A 154 16.61 4.84 1.65
C LEU A 154 15.51 3.77 1.50
N TRP A 155 14.67 3.88 0.48
CA TRP A 155 13.67 2.87 0.14
C TRP A 155 14.33 1.65 -0.48
N LYS A 156 13.99 0.45 0.01
CA LYS A 156 14.48 -0.84 -0.53
C LYS A 156 13.30 -1.64 -1.08
N GLY A 157 13.45 -2.23 -2.27
CA GLY A 157 12.41 -3.01 -2.92
C GLY A 157 11.40 -2.14 -3.68
N GLU A 158 10.16 -2.60 -3.80
CA GLU A 158 9.11 -1.90 -4.56
C GLU A 158 7.94 -1.50 -3.65
N CYS A 159 7.22 -0.43 -3.98
CA CYS A 159 6.07 0.03 -3.21
C CYS A 159 4.77 -0.60 -3.75
N PHE A 160 4.06 -1.35 -2.92
CA PHE A 160 2.76 -1.91 -3.29
C PHE A 160 1.69 -0.82 -3.46
N VAL A 161 0.92 -0.91 -4.55
CA VAL A 161 -0.20 -0.02 -4.88
C VAL A 161 -1.48 -0.80 -5.17
N PHE A 162 -2.63 -0.21 -4.86
CA PHE A 162 -3.94 -0.87 -4.90
C PHE A 162 -4.64 -0.75 -6.27
N ASP A 163 -3.89 -0.92 -7.35
CA ASP A 163 -4.36 -0.84 -8.73
C ASP A 163 -3.62 -1.84 -9.64
N GLU A 164 -3.88 -1.82 -10.95
CA GLU A 164 -3.32 -2.81 -11.89
C GLU A 164 -1.79 -2.69 -12.12
N ARG A 165 -1.12 -1.66 -11.58
CA ARG A 165 0.36 -1.61 -11.55
C ARG A 165 0.95 -2.63 -10.59
N ILE A 166 0.21 -3.01 -9.54
CA ILE A 166 0.62 -3.90 -8.43
C ILE A 166 1.70 -3.29 -7.54
N THR A 167 2.82 -2.87 -8.13
CA THR A 167 3.91 -2.20 -7.44
C THR A 167 4.44 -1.05 -8.27
N VAL A 168 5.12 -0.11 -7.61
CA VAL A 168 5.85 0.99 -8.23
C VAL A 168 7.25 1.14 -7.64
N VAL A 169 8.15 1.73 -8.43
CA VAL A 169 9.52 2.10 -8.05
C VAL A 169 9.68 3.62 -8.12
N SER A 170 10.91 4.13 -8.11
CA SER A 170 11.22 5.56 -8.23
C SER A 170 10.47 6.23 -9.39
N ASN A 171 10.05 7.48 -9.18
CA ASN A 171 9.16 8.24 -10.07
C ASN A 171 7.81 7.56 -10.35
N SER A 172 7.34 6.75 -9.39
CA SER A 172 6.08 5.99 -9.47
C SER A 172 5.94 5.09 -10.71
N LYS A 173 7.06 4.73 -11.35
CA LYS A 173 7.06 3.83 -12.52
C LYS A 173 6.60 2.44 -12.10
N LYS A 174 5.90 1.74 -12.99
CA LYS A 174 5.42 0.38 -12.73
C LYS A 174 6.58 -0.57 -12.42
N GLY A 175 6.42 -1.33 -11.34
CA GLY A 175 7.39 -2.30 -10.86
C GLY A 175 7.33 -3.67 -11.56
N ASN A 176 8.00 -4.65 -10.97
CA ASN A 176 8.18 -5.99 -11.53
C ASN A 176 7.35 -7.09 -10.86
N TYR A 177 6.42 -6.73 -9.98
CA TYR A 177 5.52 -7.70 -9.38
C TYR A 177 4.28 -7.93 -10.25
N LEU A 178 3.79 -9.16 -10.18
CA LEU A 178 2.54 -9.60 -10.78
C LEU A 178 1.57 -9.98 -9.67
N MET A 179 0.27 -9.84 -9.91
CA MET A 179 -0.74 -10.31 -8.97
C MET A 179 -1.10 -11.77 -9.28
N CYS A 180 -0.94 -12.67 -8.30
CA CYS A 180 -1.43 -14.03 -8.45
C CYS A 180 -2.96 -14.05 -8.47
N ALA A 181 -3.56 -14.67 -9.49
CA ALA A 181 -5.02 -14.74 -9.60
C ALA A 181 -5.67 -15.69 -8.58
N GLY A 182 -4.92 -16.68 -8.08
CA GLY A 182 -5.38 -17.64 -7.07
C GLY A 182 -5.46 -17.04 -5.69
N CYS A 183 -4.30 -16.68 -5.11
CA CYS A 183 -4.22 -16.17 -3.74
C CYS A 183 -4.31 -14.64 -3.62
N ARG A 184 -4.32 -13.90 -4.73
CA ARG A 184 -4.40 -12.41 -4.73
C ARG A 184 -3.26 -11.74 -3.96
N THR A 185 -2.11 -12.39 -3.91
CA THR A 185 -0.87 -11.82 -3.39
C THR A 185 0.07 -11.44 -4.54
N PRO A 186 0.85 -10.37 -4.39
CA PRO A 186 1.95 -10.07 -5.31
C PRO A 186 2.98 -11.21 -5.35
N MET A 187 3.54 -11.45 -6.53
CA MET A 187 4.62 -12.41 -6.79
C MET A 187 5.63 -11.78 -7.74
N LYS A 188 6.89 -12.19 -7.67
CA LYS A 188 7.94 -11.66 -8.55
C LYS A 188 7.75 -12.25 -9.95
N LYS A 189 8.13 -11.51 -11.01
CA LYS A 189 8.14 -12.03 -12.39
C LYS A 189 8.88 -13.37 -12.52
N LYS A 190 10.00 -13.57 -11.81
CA LYS A 190 10.75 -14.83 -11.85
C LYS A 190 9.94 -16.05 -11.36
N ASP A 191 8.92 -15.84 -10.53
CA ASP A 191 8.12 -16.92 -9.96
C ASP A 191 7.27 -17.62 -11.02
N ILE A 192 7.10 -17.01 -12.21
CA ILE A 192 6.39 -17.63 -13.35
C ILE A 192 7.12 -18.85 -13.91
N HIS A 193 8.42 -18.99 -13.65
CA HIS A 193 9.23 -20.12 -14.12
C HIS A 193 9.21 -21.31 -13.15
N SER A 194 8.52 -21.19 -12.01
CA SER A 194 8.40 -22.28 -11.06
C SER A 194 7.47 -23.37 -11.60
N PRO A 195 7.74 -24.66 -11.34
CA PRO A 195 6.78 -25.73 -11.65
C PRO A 195 5.47 -25.61 -10.85
N LYS A 196 5.47 -24.81 -9.78
CA LYS A 196 4.28 -24.50 -8.96
C LYS A 196 3.49 -23.30 -9.48
N TYR A 197 3.89 -22.71 -10.60
CA TYR A 197 3.15 -21.64 -11.25
C TYR A 197 2.21 -22.18 -12.30
N GLU A 198 0.95 -21.77 -12.21
CA GLU A 198 -0.04 -21.99 -13.26
C GLU A 198 -0.78 -20.67 -13.50
N LYS A 199 -0.65 -20.15 -14.72
CA LYS A 199 -1.22 -18.84 -15.10
C LYS A 199 -2.71 -18.77 -14.75
N ASP A 200 -3.10 -17.66 -14.13
CA ASP A 200 -4.47 -17.40 -13.65
C ASP A 200 -5.03 -18.37 -12.58
N VAL A 201 -4.21 -19.31 -12.08
CA VAL A 201 -4.63 -20.37 -11.15
C VAL A 201 -3.82 -20.35 -9.86
N SER A 202 -2.50 -20.48 -9.93
CA SER A 202 -1.66 -20.62 -8.74
C SER A 202 -0.25 -20.05 -8.94
N CYS A 203 0.44 -19.84 -7.82
CA CYS A 203 1.84 -19.44 -7.78
C CYS A 203 2.57 -20.25 -6.68
N PRO A 204 3.90 -20.17 -6.59
CA PRO A 204 4.68 -20.92 -5.59
C PRO A 204 4.20 -20.74 -4.14
N ASN A 205 3.64 -19.56 -3.81
CA ASN A 205 3.18 -19.24 -2.45
C ASN A 205 1.86 -19.93 -2.06
N CYS A 206 1.06 -20.36 -3.04
CA CYS A 206 -0.28 -20.90 -2.80
C CYS A 206 -0.52 -22.28 -3.41
N PHE A 207 0.34 -22.76 -4.31
CA PHE A 207 0.14 -24.04 -4.99
C PHE A 207 -0.15 -25.20 -4.03
N ASP A 208 0.63 -25.33 -2.94
CA ASP A 208 0.46 -26.40 -1.94
C ASP A 208 -0.67 -26.11 -0.94
N LYS A 209 -1.14 -24.85 -0.85
CA LYS A 209 -2.24 -24.43 0.04
C LYS A 209 -3.61 -24.55 -0.61
N LEU A 210 -3.65 -24.69 -1.93
CA LEU A 210 -4.88 -24.77 -2.71
C LEU A 210 -5.29 -26.23 -2.91
N THR A 211 -6.54 -26.51 -2.59
CA THR A 211 -7.19 -27.78 -2.91
C THR A 211 -7.40 -27.92 -4.42
N ASP A 212 -7.51 -29.16 -4.93
CA ASP A 212 -7.76 -29.40 -6.35
C ASP A 212 -9.10 -28.82 -6.82
N LYS A 213 -10.12 -28.83 -5.95
CA LYS A 213 -11.40 -28.16 -6.21
C LYS A 213 -11.23 -26.65 -6.42
N GLN A 214 -10.35 -26.00 -5.66
CA GLN A 214 -10.05 -24.57 -5.86
C GLN A 214 -9.28 -24.34 -7.17
N LYS A 215 -8.24 -25.15 -7.44
CA LYS A 215 -7.46 -25.07 -8.69
C LYS A 215 -8.37 -25.24 -9.91
N TYR A 216 -9.26 -26.23 -9.89
CA TYR A 216 -10.27 -26.45 -10.93
C TYR A 216 -11.18 -25.23 -11.14
N ARG A 217 -11.74 -24.66 -10.06
CA ARG A 217 -12.58 -23.45 -10.15
C ARG A 217 -11.81 -22.26 -10.75
N PHE A 218 -10.53 -22.11 -10.41
CA PHE A 218 -9.71 -21.02 -10.94
C PHE A 218 -9.42 -21.19 -12.43
N ARG A 219 -9.15 -22.42 -12.90
CA ARG A 219 -9.03 -22.76 -14.33
C ARG A 219 -10.30 -22.41 -15.09
N MET A 220 -11.46 -22.81 -14.58
CA MET A 220 -12.75 -22.49 -15.21
C MET A 220 -12.97 -20.99 -15.34
N ARG A 221 -12.66 -20.21 -14.29
CA ARG A 221 -12.72 -18.75 -14.34
C ARG A 221 -11.74 -18.16 -15.35
N ALA A 222 -10.54 -18.73 -15.50
CA ALA A 222 -9.55 -18.30 -16.48
C ALA A 222 -10.07 -18.51 -17.91
N SER A 223 -10.62 -19.70 -18.20
CA SER A 223 -11.21 -20.04 -19.50
C SER A 223 -12.36 -19.10 -19.88
N GLN A 224 -13.26 -18.80 -18.94
CA GLN A 224 -14.37 -17.87 -19.17
C GLN A 224 -13.91 -16.45 -19.55
N LYS A 225 -12.82 -15.96 -18.93
CA LYS A 225 -12.24 -14.65 -19.30
C LYS A 225 -11.68 -14.64 -20.71
N ILE A 226 -11.03 -15.74 -21.12
CA ILE A 226 -10.48 -15.87 -22.48
C ILE A 226 -11.62 -15.86 -23.50
N SER A 227 -12.66 -16.68 -23.28
CA SER A 227 -13.83 -16.74 -24.16
C SER A 227 -14.57 -15.39 -24.23
N GLY A 228 -14.67 -14.67 -23.10
CA GLY A 228 -15.27 -13.33 -23.06
C GLY A 228 -14.48 -12.29 -23.85
N LYS A 229 -13.14 -12.31 -23.76
CA LYS A 229 -12.26 -11.42 -24.55
C LYS A 229 -12.30 -11.73 -26.04
N LEU A 230 -12.34 -13.01 -26.41
CA LEU A 230 -12.47 -13.41 -27.81
C LEU A 230 -13.79 -12.91 -28.41
N LYS A 231 -14.90 -13.02 -27.66
CA LYS A 231 -16.21 -12.48 -28.06
C LYS A 231 -16.24 -10.95 -28.15
N SER A 232 -15.59 -10.23 -27.23
CA SER A 232 -15.53 -8.76 -27.31
C SER A 232 -14.67 -8.28 -28.48
N ASN A 233 -13.57 -8.97 -28.77
CA ASN A 233 -12.69 -8.62 -29.90
C ASN A 233 -13.32 -9.00 -31.25
N SER A 234 -14.15 -10.05 -31.32
CA SER A 234 -14.91 -10.37 -32.53
C SER A 234 -16.08 -9.40 -32.77
N LEU A 235 -16.68 -8.84 -31.71
CA LEU A 235 -17.73 -7.83 -31.82
C LEU A 235 -17.21 -6.42 -32.13
N GLN A 236 -15.93 -6.13 -31.89
CA GLN A 236 -15.28 -4.86 -32.27
C GLN A 236 -14.81 -4.81 -33.74
N ARG A 237 -15.03 -5.87 -34.53
CA ARG A 237 -14.79 -5.90 -35.98
C ARG A 237 -16.07 -5.68 -36.80
N ALA A 238 -16.98 -4.84 -36.31
CA ALA A 238 -18.18 -4.46 -37.04
C ALA A 238 -18.19 -2.95 -37.29
N SER A 239 -18.16 -2.63 -38.59
CA SER A 239 -18.42 -1.35 -39.26
C SER A 239 -17.32 -0.29 -39.22
N VAL A 240 -16.77 -0.04 -40.41
CA VAL A 240 -16.05 1.18 -40.84
C VAL A 240 -17.00 2.37 -40.82
#